data_AF-A0A7J0CMT0-F1
#
_entry.id   AF-A0A7J0CMT0-F1
#
_cell.length_a   1.000
_cell.length_b   1.000
_cell.length_c   1.000
_cell.angle_alpha   90.00
_cell.angle_beta   90.00
_cell.angle_gamma   90.00
#
_symmetry.space_group_name_H-M   'P 1'
#
loop_
_entity.id
_entity.type
_entity.pdbx_description
1 polymer ?
#
loop_
_entity_poly.entity_id
_entity_poly.type
_entity_poly.pdbx_seq_one_letter_code
_entity_poly.pdbx_strand_id
1 'polypeptide(L)'
;MTTEADTGVGIDGADVWYERLGWAYGLIASDPALRAAALVRLADAERNTRDALDRYNRTWRRGYSLRRKAASRNYEEIRKYSLPHALWERPAGPDIVAWPGLSYALLFLEWEARYPQEWTRHAKAWGTKQGLIRDVAVAHHEETVRTKLADLIEIVVQRPYRCKDREYVRVARAVDSDDLHSRLETAARSDNPWARRHAGYVLWLLDHPEVPNTRHVWQTWLAAPRD
;
A
#
# COMPACT_ATOMS: atom_id res chain seq x y z
N MET A 1 -3.65 39.51 -20.47
CA MET A 1 -3.79 39.31 -19.02
C MET A 1 -4.80 38.19 -18.82
N THR A 2 -4.33 36.97 -18.95
CA THR A 2 -5.13 35.74 -18.92
C THR A 2 -5.13 35.23 -17.49
N THR A 3 -6.30 35.29 -16.87
CA THR A 3 -6.57 34.76 -15.54
C THR A 3 -6.59 33.24 -15.62
N GLU A 4 -5.51 32.59 -15.22
CA GLU A 4 -5.51 31.15 -14.98
C GLU A 4 -6.40 30.87 -13.75
N ALA A 5 -7.44 30.09 -13.97
CA ALA A 5 -8.27 29.56 -12.91
C ALA A 5 -7.45 28.52 -12.14
N ASP A 6 -6.98 28.93 -10.96
CA ASP A 6 -6.40 28.07 -9.93
C ASP A 6 -7.42 26.99 -9.55
N THR A 7 -7.28 25.81 -10.13
CA THR A 7 -7.97 24.60 -9.69
C THR A 7 -7.31 24.13 -8.39
N GLY A 8 -7.64 24.81 -7.30
CA GLY A 8 -7.13 24.57 -5.94
C GLY A 8 -7.48 23.20 -5.39
N VAL A 9 -6.82 22.16 -5.89
CA VAL A 9 -6.55 20.91 -5.18
C VAL A 9 -5.12 21.03 -4.71
N GLY A 10 -4.90 21.79 -3.63
CA GLY A 10 -3.60 21.87 -3.00
C GLY A 10 -3.17 20.46 -2.59
N ILE A 11 -2.11 19.96 -3.20
CA ILE A 11 -1.48 18.70 -2.78
C ILE A 11 -1.00 18.95 -1.34
N ASP A 12 -1.65 18.30 -0.37
CA ASP A 12 -1.31 18.44 1.04
C ASP A 12 0.18 18.17 1.25
N GLY A 13 0.88 19.10 1.92
CA GLY A 13 2.31 18.97 2.24
C GLY A 13 2.60 17.79 3.18
N ALA A 14 3.88 17.39 3.27
CA ALA A 14 4.29 16.26 4.11
C ALA A 14 4.01 16.47 5.61
N ASP A 15 4.05 17.73 6.07
CA ASP A 15 3.67 18.18 7.40
C ASP A 15 2.18 17.92 7.70
N VAL A 16 1.31 18.23 6.74
CA VAL A 16 -0.13 17.99 6.83
C VAL A 16 -0.43 16.49 6.91
N TRP A 17 0.28 15.68 6.13
CA TRP A 17 0.17 14.22 6.23
C TRP A 17 0.63 13.71 7.60
N TYR A 18 1.73 14.25 8.14
CA TYR A 18 2.21 13.90 9.47
C TYR A 18 1.25 14.28 10.59
N GLU A 19 0.64 15.46 10.54
CA GLU A 19 -0.37 15.86 11.51
C GLU A 19 -1.57 14.91 11.51
N ARG A 20 -2.05 14.51 10.32
CA ARG A 20 -3.24 13.66 10.17
C ARG A 20 -2.98 12.19 10.50
N LEU A 21 -1.84 11.67 10.05
CA LEU A 21 -1.56 10.22 10.02
C LEU A 21 -0.25 9.82 10.68
N GLY A 22 0.52 10.73 11.28
CA GLY A 22 1.79 10.40 11.94
C GLY A 22 1.65 9.31 13.01
N TRP A 23 0.48 9.18 13.63
CA TRP A 23 0.16 8.08 14.55
C TRP A 23 0.21 6.69 13.89
N ALA A 24 0.01 6.59 12.57
CA ALA A 24 -0.03 5.33 11.83
C ALA A 24 1.32 4.61 11.82
N TYR A 25 2.44 5.31 12.04
CA TYR A 25 3.76 4.66 12.17
C TYR A 25 3.80 3.65 13.32
N GLY A 26 2.94 3.81 14.34
CA GLY A 26 2.77 2.81 15.39
C GLY A 26 2.27 1.46 14.86
N LEU A 27 1.55 1.40 13.73
CA LEU A 27 1.01 0.16 13.15
C LEU A 27 2.11 -0.82 12.70
N ILE A 28 3.29 -0.31 12.35
CA ILE A 28 4.45 -1.11 11.95
C ILE A 28 5.51 -1.22 13.05
N ALA A 29 5.26 -0.62 14.22
CA ALA A 29 6.19 -0.64 15.34
C ALA A 29 6.39 -2.06 15.87
N SER A 30 7.64 -2.39 16.22
CA SER A 30 7.99 -3.65 16.88
C SER A 30 7.43 -3.73 18.29
N ASP A 31 7.32 -2.59 18.99
CA ASP A 31 6.71 -2.49 20.31
C ASP A 31 5.18 -2.73 20.23
N PRO A 32 4.66 -3.80 20.86
CA PRO A 32 3.24 -4.08 20.89
C PRO A 32 2.39 -2.97 21.52
N ALA A 33 2.91 -2.19 22.47
CA ALA A 33 2.17 -1.12 23.12
C ALA A 33 1.92 0.06 22.15
N LEU A 34 2.95 0.47 21.41
CA LEU A 34 2.82 1.49 20.35
C LEU A 34 1.85 1.02 19.26
N ARG A 35 1.92 -0.25 18.88
CA ARG A 35 1.02 -0.82 17.88
C ARG A 35 -0.42 -0.87 18.37
N ALA A 36 -0.67 -1.27 19.62
CA ALA A 36 -2.00 -1.24 20.22
C ALA A 36 -2.58 0.18 20.27
N ALA A 37 -1.78 1.19 20.64
CA ALA A 37 -2.20 2.58 20.65
C ALA A 37 -2.58 3.09 19.24
N ALA A 38 -1.81 2.72 18.22
CA ALA A 38 -2.12 3.06 16.83
C ALA A 38 -3.41 2.36 16.33
N LEU A 39 -3.63 1.10 16.72
CA LEU A 39 -4.87 0.37 16.40
C LEU A 39 -6.11 1.02 17.04
N VAL A 40 -6.00 1.53 18.27
CA VAL A 40 -7.08 2.31 18.91
C VAL A 40 -7.39 3.57 18.12
N ARG A 41 -6.37 4.34 17.74
CA ARG A 41 -6.54 5.55 16.91
C ARG A 41 -7.16 5.25 15.55
N LEU A 42 -6.74 4.15 14.91
CA LEU A 42 -7.34 3.69 13.66
C LEU A 42 -8.83 3.39 13.84
N ALA A 43 -9.17 2.63 14.88
CA ALA A 43 -10.56 2.29 15.17
C ALA A 43 -11.42 3.53 15.43
N ASP A 44 -10.86 4.56 16.07
CA ASP A 44 -11.55 5.84 16.31
C ASP A 44 -11.77 6.60 14.99
N ALA A 45 -10.73 6.71 14.16
CA ALA A 45 -10.80 7.36 12.85
C ALA A 45 -11.78 6.66 11.90
N GLU A 46 -11.83 5.33 11.91
CA GLU A 46 -12.78 4.53 11.15
C GLU A 46 -14.23 4.74 11.62
N ARG A 47 -14.47 4.85 12.93
CA ARG A 47 -15.80 5.17 13.47
C ARG A 47 -16.24 6.55 13.00
N ASN A 48 -15.37 7.56 13.10
CA ASN A 48 -15.66 8.91 12.61
C ASN A 48 -15.95 8.93 11.10
N THR A 49 -15.18 8.17 10.31
CA THR A 49 -15.37 8.06 8.86
C THR A 49 -16.71 7.41 8.52
N ARG A 50 -17.09 6.34 9.24
CA ARG A 50 -18.40 5.68 9.10
C ARG A 50 -19.56 6.60 9.46
N ASP A 51 -19.46 7.33 10.58
CA ASP A 51 -20.48 8.29 11.00
C ASP A 51 -20.66 9.42 9.98
N ALA A 52 -19.56 9.91 9.41
CA ALA A 52 -19.58 10.93 8.36
C ALA A 52 -20.22 10.40 7.07
N LEU A 53 -19.87 9.18 6.67
CA LEU A 53 -20.47 8.51 5.51
C LEU A 53 -21.97 8.28 5.70
N ASP A 54 -22.40 7.86 6.89
CA ASP A 54 -23.82 7.69 7.22
C ASP A 54 -24.60 9.00 7.17
N ARG A 55 -24.00 10.09 7.67
CA ARG A 55 -24.58 11.44 7.54
C ARG A 55 -24.70 11.83 6.07
N TYR A 56 -23.67 11.59 5.26
CA TYR A 56 -23.70 11.85 3.82
C TYR A 56 -24.80 11.02 3.14
N ASN A 57 -24.84 9.71 3.35
CA ASN A 57 -25.83 8.79 2.80
C ASN A 57 -27.28 9.16 3.18
N ARG A 58 -27.53 9.64 4.40
CA ARG A 58 -28.86 10.15 4.81
C ARG A 58 -29.33 11.35 3.99
N THR A 59 -28.41 12.15 3.44
CA THR A 59 -28.77 13.29 2.57
C THR A 59 -29.17 12.87 1.15
N TRP A 60 -28.80 11.66 0.71
CA TRP A 60 -29.16 11.15 -0.63
C TRP A 60 -30.67 10.94 -0.81
N ARG A 61 -31.40 10.62 0.27
CA ARG A 61 -32.85 10.36 0.21
C ARG A 61 -33.71 11.61 -0.03
N ARG A 62 -33.13 12.82 -0.08
CA ARG A 62 -33.86 14.10 -0.08
C ARG A 62 -33.62 14.97 -1.32
N GLY A 63 -33.08 14.42 -2.40
CA GLY A 63 -32.74 15.18 -3.61
C GLY A 63 -31.47 16.03 -3.46
N TYR A 64 -31.05 16.71 -4.54
CA TYR A 64 -29.84 17.53 -4.57
C TYR A 64 -30.04 18.77 -3.67
N SER A 65 -29.24 18.92 -2.61
CA SER A 65 -29.37 20.01 -1.63
C SER A 65 -28.00 20.54 -1.17
N LEU A 66 -27.94 21.80 -0.73
CA LEU A 66 -26.74 22.38 -0.11
C LEU A 66 -26.23 21.53 1.08
N ARG A 67 -27.16 20.91 1.82
CA ARG A 67 -26.87 19.96 2.90
C ARG A 67 -26.11 18.72 2.41
N ARG A 68 -26.44 18.20 1.21
CA ARG A 68 -25.70 17.09 0.59
C ARG A 68 -24.27 17.49 0.25
N LYS A 69 -24.06 18.68 -0.33
CA LYS A 69 -22.71 19.21 -0.61
C LYS A 69 -21.89 19.38 0.67
N ALA A 70 -22.49 19.91 1.73
CA ALA A 70 -21.82 20.04 3.03
C ALA A 70 -21.47 18.68 3.65
N ALA A 71 -22.39 17.72 3.61
CA ALA A 71 -22.15 16.38 4.14
C ALA A 71 -21.09 15.61 3.33
N SER A 72 -21.07 15.78 1.99
CA SER A 72 -20.01 15.25 1.13
C SER A 72 -18.65 15.83 1.54
N ARG A 73 -18.50 17.16 1.60
CA ARG A 73 -17.24 17.79 2.02
C ARG A 73 -16.78 17.33 3.39
N ASN A 74 -17.69 17.22 4.36
CA ASN A 74 -17.36 16.71 5.68
C ASN A 74 -16.86 15.25 5.64
N TYR A 75 -17.46 14.39 4.81
CA TYR A 75 -16.97 13.02 4.63
C TYR A 75 -15.59 12.98 3.95
N GLU A 76 -15.41 13.78 2.90
CA GLU A 76 -14.13 13.93 2.18
C GLU A 76 -13.01 14.44 3.11
N GLU A 77 -13.28 15.33 4.05
CA GLU A 77 -12.28 15.77 5.02
C GLU A 77 -11.99 14.71 6.09
N ILE A 78 -13.03 14.09 6.68
CA ILE A 78 -12.82 13.12 7.78
C ILE A 78 -12.09 11.88 7.29
N ARG A 79 -12.36 11.41 6.06
CA ARG A 79 -11.74 10.18 5.54
C ARG A 79 -10.21 10.29 5.40
N LYS A 80 -9.65 11.51 5.30
CA LYS A 80 -8.20 11.77 5.22
C LYS A 80 -7.44 11.39 6.50
N TYR A 81 -8.14 11.15 7.61
CA TYR A 81 -7.57 10.77 8.90
C TYR A 81 -7.58 9.25 9.16
N SER A 82 -8.05 8.44 8.21
CA SER A 82 -8.21 6.99 8.40
C SER A 82 -7.55 6.21 7.27
N LEU A 83 -6.82 5.14 7.61
CA LEU A 83 -6.35 4.16 6.63
C LEU A 83 -7.43 3.08 6.42
N PRO A 84 -7.62 2.57 5.19
CA PRO A 84 -6.94 2.94 3.95
C PRO A 84 -7.54 4.18 3.25
N HIS A 85 -8.60 4.80 3.80
CA HIS A 85 -9.39 5.81 3.09
C HIS A 85 -8.59 7.05 2.66
N ALA A 86 -7.60 7.48 3.45
CA ALA A 86 -6.72 8.58 3.11
C ALA A 86 -5.89 8.31 1.83
N LEU A 87 -5.65 7.05 1.49
CA LEU A 87 -4.88 6.66 0.30
C LEU A 87 -5.72 6.59 -0.99
N TRP A 88 -7.00 6.96 -0.92
CA TRP A 88 -7.92 6.86 -2.05
C TRP A 88 -7.57 7.85 -3.18
N GLU A 89 -7.17 9.07 -2.82
CA GLU A 89 -6.85 10.17 -3.75
C GLU A 89 -5.38 10.20 -4.19
N ARG A 90 -4.63 9.13 -3.93
CA ARG A 90 -3.23 9.07 -4.36
C ARG A 90 -3.12 9.21 -5.89
N PRO A 91 -2.06 9.86 -6.40
CA PRO A 91 -1.78 9.85 -7.82
C PRO A 91 -1.35 8.44 -8.27
N ALA A 92 -1.61 8.14 -9.54
CA ALA A 92 -1.29 6.84 -10.13
C ALA A 92 0.07 6.88 -10.86
N GLY A 93 0.76 5.74 -10.89
CA GLY A 93 1.98 5.60 -11.68
C GLY A 93 3.12 6.55 -11.25
N PRO A 94 3.90 7.12 -12.19
CA PRO A 94 5.12 7.89 -11.90
C PRO A 94 4.92 9.07 -10.94
N ASP A 95 3.74 9.67 -10.94
CA ASP A 95 3.41 10.83 -10.10
C ASP A 95 3.41 10.50 -8.59
N ILE A 96 3.37 9.21 -8.22
CA ILE A 96 3.44 8.78 -6.82
C ILE A 96 4.79 9.12 -6.17
N VAL A 97 5.85 9.29 -6.94
CA VAL A 97 7.20 9.56 -6.43
C VAL A 97 7.25 10.90 -5.70
N ALA A 98 6.59 11.92 -6.26
CA ALA A 98 6.54 13.26 -5.68
C ALA A 98 5.39 13.44 -4.65
N TRP A 99 4.59 12.41 -4.42
CA TRP A 99 3.40 12.51 -3.59
C TRP A 99 3.76 12.51 -2.10
N PRO A 100 3.36 13.53 -1.32
CA PRO A 100 3.68 13.58 0.11
C PRO A 100 3.10 12.42 0.94
N GLY A 101 2.05 11.76 0.44
CA GLY A 101 1.47 10.58 1.07
C GLY A 101 2.21 9.26 0.80
N LEU A 102 3.28 9.26 0.01
CA LEU A 102 4.02 8.04 -0.38
C LEU A 102 4.51 7.24 0.84
N SER A 103 4.99 7.91 1.87
CA SER A 103 5.44 7.24 3.10
C SER A 103 4.31 6.46 3.78
N TYR A 104 3.07 6.95 3.74
CA TYR A 104 1.89 6.28 4.29
C TYR A 104 1.39 5.14 3.39
N ALA A 105 1.57 5.25 2.08
CA ALA A 105 1.36 4.14 1.16
C ALA A 105 2.30 2.97 1.46
N LEU A 106 3.61 3.24 1.63
CA LEU A 106 4.61 2.23 1.98
C LEU A 106 4.33 1.62 3.37
N LEU A 107 3.99 2.45 4.35
CA LEU A 107 3.60 2.01 5.69
C LEU A 107 2.39 1.07 5.65
N PHE A 108 1.37 1.38 4.85
CA PHE A 108 0.18 0.54 4.74
C PHE A 108 0.50 -0.84 4.14
N LEU A 109 1.39 -0.88 3.14
CA LEU A 109 1.85 -2.14 2.56
C LEU A 109 2.73 -2.94 3.52
N GLU A 110 3.62 -2.27 4.25
CA GLU A 110 4.46 -2.89 5.28
C GLU A 110 3.63 -3.43 6.45
N TRP A 111 2.60 -2.71 6.89
CA TRP A 111 1.69 -3.20 7.92
C TRP A 111 0.96 -4.47 7.47
N GLU A 112 0.51 -4.53 6.22
CA GLU A 112 -0.04 -5.76 5.64
C GLU A 112 0.97 -6.90 5.61
N ALA A 113 2.23 -6.59 5.30
CA ALA A 113 3.28 -7.59 5.20
C ALA A 113 3.71 -8.13 6.58
N ARG A 114 3.94 -7.26 7.57
CA ARG A 114 4.43 -7.63 8.91
C ARG A 114 3.34 -8.19 9.80
N TYR A 115 2.14 -7.60 9.78
CA TYR A 115 1.05 -7.93 10.70
C TYR A 115 -0.24 -8.27 9.95
N PRO A 116 -0.24 -9.31 9.10
CA PRO A 116 -1.34 -9.58 8.17
C PRO A 116 -2.68 -9.83 8.85
N GLN A 117 -2.70 -10.36 10.07
CA GLN A 117 -3.96 -10.61 10.80
C GLN A 117 -4.55 -9.35 11.40
N GLU A 118 -3.72 -8.45 11.94
CA GLU A 118 -4.16 -7.13 12.39
C GLU A 118 -4.68 -6.32 11.20
N TRP A 119 -3.93 -6.28 10.11
CA TRP A 119 -4.37 -5.63 8.88
C TRP A 119 -5.69 -6.20 8.35
N THR A 120 -5.87 -7.53 8.37
CA THR A 120 -7.11 -8.18 7.92
C THR A 120 -8.31 -7.80 8.79
N ARG A 121 -8.09 -7.67 10.10
CA ARG A 121 -9.16 -7.33 11.05
C ARG A 121 -9.58 -5.88 10.95
N HIS A 122 -8.64 -4.97 10.73
CA HIS A 122 -8.88 -3.54 10.87
C HIS A 122 -9.02 -2.85 9.50
N ALA A 123 -8.11 -3.06 8.56
CA ALA A 123 -8.00 -2.23 7.36
C ALA A 123 -8.05 -3.01 6.04
N LYS A 124 -8.65 -4.20 6.03
CA LYS A 124 -8.68 -5.08 4.86
C LYS A 124 -9.24 -4.39 3.63
N ALA A 125 -8.36 -4.05 2.69
CA ALA A 125 -8.72 -3.46 1.40
C ALA A 125 -7.81 -4.00 0.28
N TRP A 126 -8.18 -5.16 -0.27
CA TRP A 126 -7.40 -5.80 -1.34
C TRP A 126 -7.27 -4.96 -2.60
N GLY A 127 -8.30 -4.17 -2.94
CA GLY A 127 -8.27 -3.24 -4.05
C GLY A 127 -7.23 -2.15 -3.84
N THR A 128 -7.21 -1.52 -2.66
CA THR A 128 -6.23 -0.51 -2.29
C THR A 128 -4.81 -1.08 -2.27
N LYS A 129 -4.61 -2.26 -1.66
CA LYS A 129 -3.30 -2.97 -1.70
C LYS A 129 -2.82 -3.16 -3.13
N GLN A 130 -3.67 -3.69 -4.02
CA GLN A 130 -3.31 -3.93 -5.41
C GLN A 130 -2.99 -2.63 -6.16
N GLY A 131 -3.80 -1.59 -5.96
CA GLY A 131 -3.56 -0.27 -6.55
C GLY A 131 -2.21 0.28 -6.12
N LEU A 132 -1.96 0.33 -4.81
CA LEU A 132 -0.70 0.82 -4.25
C LEU A 132 0.53 0.07 -4.78
N ILE A 133 0.51 -1.27 -4.81
CA ILE A 133 1.62 -2.06 -5.36
C ILE A 133 1.92 -1.68 -6.82
N ARG A 134 0.89 -1.40 -7.61
CA ARG A 134 1.05 -0.99 -9.01
C ARG A 134 1.59 0.42 -9.13
N ASP A 135 1.07 1.33 -8.31
CA ASP A 135 1.47 2.73 -8.37
C ASP A 135 2.94 2.90 -7.93
N VAL A 136 3.39 2.20 -6.89
CA VAL A 136 4.80 2.26 -6.44
C VAL A 136 5.77 1.48 -7.33
N ALA A 137 5.30 0.68 -8.29
CA ALA A 137 6.16 -0.09 -9.19
C ALA A 137 6.71 0.78 -10.35
N VAL A 138 7.52 1.77 -10.00
CA VAL A 138 8.18 2.71 -10.93
C VAL A 138 9.67 2.85 -10.59
N ALA A 139 10.52 3.08 -11.60
CA ALA A 139 11.99 3.01 -11.44
C ALA A 139 12.63 4.25 -10.78
N HIS A 140 11.95 5.41 -10.79
CA HIS A 140 12.54 6.71 -10.41
C HIS A 140 12.34 7.08 -8.94
N HIS A 141 12.32 6.10 -8.03
CA HIS A 141 12.29 6.37 -6.60
C HIS A 141 13.65 6.82 -6.08
N GLU A 142 13.65 7.69 -5.06
CA GLU A 142 14.86 7.97 -4.27
C GLU A 142 15.38 6.71 -3.59
N GLU A 143 16.69 6.67 -3.30
CA GLU A 143 17.37 5.48 -2.77
C GLU A 143 16.73 4.96 -1.48
N THR A 144 16.33 5.85 -0.57
CA THR A 144 15.63 5.48 0.67
C THR A 144 14.34 4.72 0.40
N VAL A 145 13.57 5.12 -0.62
CA VAL A 145 12.32 4.45 -1.00
C VAL A 145 12.61 3.14 -1.73
N ARG A 146 13.64 3.08 -2.59
CA ARG A 146 14.08 1.83 -3.23
C ARG A 146 14.45 0.77 -2.20
N THR A 147 15.27 1.13 -1.21
CA THR A 147 15.63 0.24 -0.09
C THR A 147 14.39 -0.21 0.68
N LYS A 148 13.46 0.69 0.97
CA LYS A 148 12.21 0.34 1.67
C LYS A 148 11.35 -0.64 0.88
N LEU A 149 11.30 -0.50 -0.45
CA LEU A 149 10.59 -1.43 -1.34
C LEU A 149 11.30 -2.79 -1.40
N ALA A 150 12.63 -2.82 -1.41
CA ALA A 150 13.40 -4.07 -1.31
C ALA A 150 13.14 -4.80 0.02
N ASP A 151 13.16 -4.08 1.15
CA ASP A 151 12.80 -4.62 2.47
C ASP A 151 11.37 -5.20 2.48
N LEU A 152 10.43 -4.50 1.83
CA LEU A 152 9.05 -4.94 1.73
C LEU A 152 8.92 -6.24 0.91
N ILE A 153 9.64 -6.35 -0.21
CA ILE A 153 9.67 -7.57 -1.02
C ILE A 153 10.22 -8.73 -0.19
N GLU A 154 11.30 -8.50 0.57
CA GLU A 154 11.90 -9.49 1.44
C GLU A 154 10.91 -10.02 2.49
N ILE A 155 10.17 -9.13 3.17
CA ILE A 155 9.13 -9.54 4.13
C ILE A 155 8.04 -10.37 3.43
N VAL A 156 7.59 -9.92 2.26
CA VAL A 156 6.50 -10.55 1.51
C VAL A 156 6.86 -11.95 1.02
N VAL A 157 8.10 -12.18 0.58
CA VAL A 157 8.52 -13.52 0.12
C VAL A 157 8.68 -14.49 1.29
N GLN A 158 9.06 -14.01 2.47
CA GLN A 158 9.29 -14.88 3.64
C GLN A 158 7.99 -15.35 4.32
N ARG A 159 6.87 -14.66 4.16
CA ARG A 159 5.61 -15.03 4.80
C ARG A 159 4.73 -15.94 3.92
N PRO A 160 3.71 -16.61 4.48
CA PRO A 160 2.71 -17.32 3.69
C PRO A 160 2.10 -16.42 2.61
N TYR A 161 1.91 -16.98 1.40
CA TYR A 161 1.38 -16.26 0.26
C TYR A 161 -0.04 -15.73 0.54
N ARG A 162 -0.28 -14.46 0.24
CA ARG A 162 -1.56 -13.77 0.42
C ARG A 162 -2.08 -13.18 -0.90
N CYS A 163 -3.34 -12.76 -0.84
CA CYS A 163 -4.00 -12.14 -1.98
C CYS A 163 -3.19 -10.94 -2.50
N LYS A 164 -3.01 -10.89 -3.83
CA LYS A 164 -2.27 -9.87 -4.58
C LYS A 164 -0.74 -9.89 -4.42
N ASP A 165 -0.16 -10.83 -3.68
CA ASP A 165 1.30 -10.87 -3.47
C ASP A 165 2.09 -11.03 -4.76
N ARG A 166 1.53 -11.74 -5.74
CA ARG A 166 2.06 -11.81 -7.11
C ARG A 166 2.42 -10.43 -7.68
N GLU A 167 1.65 -9.39 -7.36
CA GLU A 167 1.86 -8.06 -7.94
C GLU A 167 3.21 -7.44 -7.51
N TYR A 168 3.82 -7.90 -6.41
CA TYR A 168 5.13 -7.43 -5.95
C TYR A 168 6.29 -7.74 -6.92
N VAL A 169 6.12 -8.67 -7.86
CA VAL A 169 7.10 -8.85 -8.95
C VAL A 169 7.29 -7.56 -9.75
N ARG A 170 6.24 -6.75 -9.90
CA ARG A 170 6.36 -5.46 -10.62
C ARG A 170 7.23 -4.48 -9.85
N VAL A 171 7.08 -4.46 -8.53
CA VAL A 171 7.94 -3.66 -7.65
C VAL A 171 9.37 -4.17 -7.73
N ALA A 172 9.58 -5.49 -7.66
CA ALA A 172 10.91 -6.10 -7.79
C ALA A 172 11.61 -5.69 -9.09
N ARG A 173 10.91 -5.73 -10.22
CA ARG A 173 11.44 -5.24 -11.52
C ARG A 173 11.75 -3.75 -11.52
N ALA A 174 10.97 -2.95 -10.79
CA ALA A 174 11.15 -1.50 -10.74
C ALA A 174 12.35 -1.09 -9.85
N VAL A 175 12.66 -1.87 -8.83
CA VAL A 175 13.78 -1.60 -7.89
C VAL A 175 14.92 -2.60 -8.04
N ASP A 176 15.02 -3.24 -9.20
CA ASP A 176 16.00 -4.28 -9.49
C ASP A 176 17.43 -3.82 -9.19
N SER A 177 18.18 -4.68 -8.49
CA SER A 177 19.52 -4.40 -7.96
C SER A 177 20.21 -5.68 -7.49
N ASP A 178 21.54 -5.65 -7.47
CA ASP A 178 22.35 -6.75 -6.95
C ASP A 178 22.02 -7.09 -5.48
N ASP A 179 21.66 -6.07 -4.69
CA ASP A 179 21.21 -6.24 -3.29
C ASP A 179 19.90 -7.02 -3.23
N LEU A 180 18.90 -6.63 -4.05
CA LEU A 180 17.63 -7.35 -4.11
C LEU A 180 17.83 -8.80 -4.59
N HIS A 181 18.65 -9.01 -5.61
CA HIS A 181 19.02 -10.35 -6.09
C HIS A 181 19.61 -11.20 -4.97
N SER A 182 20.59 -10.68 -4.24
CA SER A 182 21.27 -11.37 -3.13
C SER A 182 20.30 -11.78 -2.01
N ARG A 183 19.35 -10.90 -1.66
CA ARG A 183 18.29 -11.19 -0.68
C ARG A 183 17.34 -12.27 -1.15
N LEU A 184 16.90 -12.20 -2.41
CA LEU A 184 16.00 -13.18 -3.02
C LEU A 184 16.66 -14.55 -3.15
N GLU A 185 17.93 -14.61 -3.54
CA GLU A 185 18.71 -15.84 -3.57
C GLU A 185 18.81 -16.49 -2.19
N THR A 186 19.11 -15.69 -1.17
CA THR A 186 19.19 -16.17 0.22
C THR A 186 17.84 -16.73 0.67
N ALA A 187 16.74 -16.01 0.41
CA ALA A 187 15.40 -16.48 0.72
C ALA A 187 15.03 -17.75 -0.08
N ALA A 188 15.46 -17.85 -1.34
CA ALA A 188 15.22 -18.99 -2.21
C ALA A 188 15.91 -20.28 -1.72
N ARG A 189 17.08 -20.15 -1.07
CA ARG A 189 17.84 -21.28 -0.48
C ARG A 189 17.42 -21.64 0.94
N SER A 190 16.52 -20.87 1.57
CA SER A 190 16.11 -21.10 2.95
C SER A 190 15.22 -22.35 3.12
N ASP A 191 15.18 -22.88 4.34
CA ASP A 191 14.29 -23.99 4.71
C ASP A 191 12.81 -23.60 4.77
N ASN A 192 12.51 -22.30 4.78
CA ASN A 192 11.15 -21.80 4.76
C ASN A 192 10.50 -22.11 3.40
N PRO A 193 9.46 -22.97 3.34
CA PRO A 193 8.86 -23.40 2.09
C PRO A 193 8.18 -22.26 1.32
N TRP A 194 7.71 -21.22 2.02
CA TRP A 194 7.12 -20.04 1.39
C TRP A 194 8.20 -19.15 0.77
N ALA A 195 9.26 -18.84 1.54
CA ALA A 195 10.41 -18.09 1.07
C ALA A 195 11.03 -18.74 -0.17
N ARG A 196 11.35 -20.04 -0.08
CA ARG A 196 11.91 -20.81 -1.20
C ARG A 196 11.07 -20.72 -2.47
N ARG A 197 9.74 -20.86 -2.36
CA ARG A 197 8.85 -20.84 -3.52
C ARG A 197 8.64 -19.46 -4.10
N HIS A 198 8.38 -18.49 -3.23
CA HIS A 198 8.02 -17.14 -3.64
C HIS A 198 9.26 -16.36 -4.11
N ALA A 199 10.35 -16.38 -3.35
CA ALA A 199 11.60 -15.72 -3.73
C ALA A 199 12.17 -16.30 -5.03
N GLY A 200 12.20 -17.63 -5.16
CA GLY A 200 12.64 -18.28 -6.41
C GLY A 200 11.80 -17.89 -7.63
N TYR A 201 10.49 -17.67 -7.46
CA TYR A 201 9.65 -17.17 -8.56
C TYR A 201 9.98 -15.74 -8.96
N VAL A 202 10.17 -14.87 -7.95
CA VAL A 202 10.50 -13.46 -8.20
C VAL A 202 11.85 -13.39 -8.90
N LEU A 203 12.86 -14.09 -8.38
CA LEU A 203 14.20 -14.17 -8.97
C LEU A 203 14.14 -14.65 -10.42
N TRP A 204 13.44 -15.77 -10.69
CA TRP A 204 13.28 -16.28 -12.05
C TRP A 204 12.63 -15.25 -12.99
N LEU A 205 11.67 -14.44 -12.52
CA LEU A 205 11.05 -13.38 -13.31
C LEU A 205 11.88 -12.09 -13.46
N LEU A 206 12.90 -11.90 -12.62
CA LEU A 206 13.92 -10.86 -12.81
C LEU A 206 14.91 -11.30 -13.89
N ASP A 207 15.35 -12.55 -13.86
CA ASP A 207 16.24 -13.14 -14.88
C ASP A 207 15.58 -13.27 -16.27
N HIS A 208 14.25 -13.29 -16.33
CA HIS A 208 13.44 -13.43 -17.55
C HIS A 208 12.43 -12.27 -17.69
N PRO A 209 12.90 -11.04 -17.97
CA PRO A 209 12.05 -9.85 -17.98
C PRO A 209 10.95 -9.89 -19.05
N GLU A 210 11.16 -10.62 -20.14
CA GLU A 210 10.22 -10.86 -21.24
C GLU A 210 9.00 -11.71 -20.82
N VAL A 211 9.13 -12.51 -19.77
CA VAL A 211 8.03 -13.35 -19.29
C VAL A 211 7.00 -12.48 -18.54
N PRO A 212 5.71 -12.53 -18.91
CA PRO A 212 4.69 -11.79 -18.21
C PRO A 212 4.33 -12.44 -16.87
N ASN A 213 4.21 -11.63 -15.81
CA ASN A 213 3.73 -12.09 -14.51
C ASN A 213 2.21 -12.36 -14.51
N THR A 214 1.81 -13.53 -15.02
CA THR A 214 0.41 -13.97 -15.09
C THR A 214 0.09 -15.02 -14.03
N ARG A 215 -1.21 -15.25 -13.79
CA ARG A 215 -1.64 -16.34 -12.89
C ARG A 215 -1.22 -17.71 -13.44
N HIS A 216 -1.27 -17.86 -14.77
CA HIS A 216 -0.89 -19.10 -15.44
C HIS A 216 0.60 -19.39 -15.24
N VAL A 217 1.47 -18.41 -15.49
CA VAL A 217 2.92 -18.53 -15.28
C VAL A 217 3.25 -18.92 -13.83
N TRP A 218 2.59 -18.29 -12.85
CA TRP A 218 2.73 -18.67 -11.44
C TRP A 218 2.30 -20.13 -11.16
N GLN A 219 1.19 -20.59 -11.74
CA GLN A 219 0.71 -21.95 -11.54
C GLN A 219 1.66 -22.98 -12.18
N THR A 220 2.17 -22.69 -13.37
CA THR A 220 3.18 -23.52 -14.04
C THR A 220 4.46 -23.61 -13.20
N TRP A 221 4.93 -22.48 -12.65
CA TRP A 221 6.09 -22.46 -11.73
C TRP A 221 5.89 -23.30 -10.45
N LEU A 222 4.67 -23.32 -9.91
CA LEU A 222 4.34 -24.15 -8.74
C LEU A 222 4.23 -25.64 -9.06
N ALA A 223 3.91 -26.00 -10.30
CA ALA A 223 3.75 -27.38 -10.74
C ALA A 223 5.04 -28.03 -11.24
N ALA A 224 6.04 -27.23 -11.62
CA ALA A 224 7.33 -27.73 -12.11
C ALA A 224 8.07 -28.54 -11.02
N PRO A 225 8.61 -29.73 -11.35
CA PRO A 225 9.54 -30.45 -10.49
C PRO A 225 10.74 -29.55 -10.17
N ARG A 226 11.26 -29.66 -8.95
CA ARG A 226 12.48 -28.94 -8.56
C ARG A 226 13.54 -29.97 -8.26
N ASP A 227 14.55 -30.00 -9.11
CA ASP A 227 15.78 -30.75 -8.93
C ASP A 227 16.59 -30.16 -7.76
#